data_AF-A0A2K3M5P9-F1
#
_entry.id   AF-A0A2K3M5P9-F1
#
_cell.length_a   1.000
_cell.length_b   1.000
_cell.length_c   1.000
_cell.angle_alpha   90.00
_cell.angle_beta   90.00
_cell.angle_gamma   90.00
#
_symmetry.space_group_name_H-M   'P 1'
#
loop_
_entity.id
_entity.type
_entity.pdbx_description
1 polymer ?
#
loop_
_entity_poly.entity_id
_entity_poly.type
_entity_poly.pdbx_seq_one_letter_code
_entity_poly.pdbx_strand_id
1 'polypeptide(L)'
;MAEQFSSSVQFGLNLSKRIHHTPVPLPEMTRSSEEFLPTAPMCYAVIPDPQVVDNPDIRSYQPYVYGLCDPPALIPLQLQGIEMEVECCLDTAFVTVTGRWRVHCVTGSSLCDCQVAIPIGEQ
;
A
#
# COMPACT_ATOMS: atom_id res chain seq x y z
N MET A 1 2.87 -5.76 16.59
CA MET A 1 2.43 -6.10 15.23
C MET A 1 1.77 -4.90 14.55
N ALA A 2 0.69 -4.33 15.10
CA ALA A 2 0.06 -3.11 14.58
C ALA A 2 1.01 -1.90 14.51
N GLU A 3 1.75 -1.60 15.58
CA GLU A 3 2.74 -0.50 15.60
C GLU A 3 3.83 -0.63 14.51
N GLN A 4 4.34 -1.84 14.30
CA GLN A 4 5.36 -2.10 13.28
C GLN A 4 4.79 -1.93 11.87
N PHE A 5 3.55 -2.38 11.66
CA PHE A 5 2.83 -2.17 10.40
C PHE A 5 2.63 -0.67 10.14
N SER A 6 2.11 0.08 11.12
CA SER A 6 1.90 1.53 11.01
C SER A 6 3.22 2.27 10.71
N SER A 7 4.32 1.89 11.38
CA SER A 7 5.65 2.46 11.12
C SER A 7 6.13 2.15 9.70
N SER A 8 5.93 0.92 9.23
CA SER A 8 6.30 0.50 7.87
C SER A 8 5.49 1.25 6.81
N VAL A 9 4.19 1.44 7.04
CA VAL A 9 3.31 2.24 6.16
C VAL A 9 3.72 3.70 6.15
N GLN A 10 3.96 4.28 7.33
CA GLN A 10 4.41 5.67 7.44
C GLN A 10 5.74 5.89 6.69
N PHE A 11 6.68 4.95 6.82
CA PHE A 11 7.94 5.02 6.11
C PHE A 11 7.74 4.89 4.59
N GLY A 12 6.90 3.95 4.14
CA GLY A 12 6.57 3.80 2.72
C GLY A 12 5.90 5.03 2.12
N LEU A 13 4.99 5.69 2.85
CA LEU A 13 4.40 6.97 2.44
C LEU A 13 5.44 8.09 2.28
N ASN A 14 6.46 8.12 3.15
CA ASN A 14 7.55 9.08 3.00
C ASN A 14 8.42 8.75 1.78
N LEU A 15 8.67 7.46 1.50
CA LEU A 15 9.39 7.03 0.31
C LEU A 15 8.61 7.33 -0.99
N SER A 16 7.28 7.21 -0.98
CA SER A 16 6.44 7.42 -2.18
C SER A 16 6.20 8.89 -2.53
N LYS A 17 6.48 9.83 -1.62
CA LYS A 17 6.50 11.28 -1.95
C LYS A 17 7.52 11.62 -3.04
N ARG A 18 8.54 10.78 -3.20
CA ARG A 18 9.60 10.99 -4.19
C ARG A 18 9.15 10.74 -5.63
N ILE A 19 8.06 9.98 -5.82
CA ILE A 19 7.56 9.57 -7.15
C ILE A 19 6.30 10.35 -7.59
N HIS A 20 5.70 11.13 -6.70
CA HIS A 20 4.51 11.93 -6.98
C HIS A 20 4.87 13.29 -7.56
N HIS A 21 4.42 13.56 -8.80
CA HIS A 21 4.63 14.83 -9.49
C HIS A 21 3.36 15.70 -9.58
N THR A 22 2.20 15.22 -9.11
CA THR A 22 0.94 15.97 -9.10
C THR A 22 0.60 16.44 -7.69
N PRO A 23 0.40 17.76 -7.46
CA PRO A 23 -0.02 18.27 -6.17
C PRO A 23 -1.52 17.96 -6.02
N VAL A 24 -1.83 16.77 -5.50
CA VAL A 24 -3.17 16.56 -4.93
C VAL A 24 -3.17 17.32 -3.60
N PRO A 25 -4.14 18.21 -3.34
CA PRO A 25 -4.25 18.87 -2.04
C PRO A 25 -4.47 17.77 -1.00
N LEU A 26 -3.48 17.56 -0.14
CA LEU A 26 -3.63 16.66 0.99
C LEU A 26 -4.59 17.33 1.98
N PRO A 27 -5.72 16.69 2.35
CA PRO A 27 -6.48 17.16 3.50
C PRO A 27 -5.55 17.17 4.73
N GLU A 28 -5.51 18.29 5.46
CA GLU A 28 -4.84 18.36 6.75
C GLU A 28 -5.53 17.41 7.72
N MET A 29 -4.94 16.22 7.93
CA MET A 29 -5.37 15.27 8.95
C MET A 29 -4.37 15.26 10.11
N THR A 30 -4.92 15.38 11.31
CA THR A 30 -4.24 15.50 12.59
C THR A 30 -3.66 14.15 13.02
N ARG A 31 -2.38 13.92 12.68
CA ARG A 31 -1.62 12.68 12.92
C ARG A 31 -1.89 11.98 14.26
N SER A 32 -2.58 10.85 14.19
CA SER A 32 -2.62 9.81 15.23
C SER A 32 -2.03 8.49 14.70
N SER A 33 -1.32 7.71 15.52
CA SER A 33 -0.65 6.47 15.08
C SER A 33 -1.61 5.35 14.63
N GLU A 34 -2.89 5.44 15.00
CA GLU A 34 -3.96 4.55 14.53
C GLU A 34 -4.38 4.82 13.08
N GLU A 35 -3.99 5.96 12.48
CA GLU A 35 -4.37 6.34 11.11
C GLU A 35 -3.85 5.42 10.01
N PHE A 36 -2.77 4.67 10.27
CA PHE A 36 -2.14 3.85 9.24
C PHE A 36 -2.68 2.43 9.19
N LEU A 37 -3.60 2.06 10.09
CA LEU A 37 -4.27 0.77 10.03
C LEU A 37 -5.41 0.83 8.98
N PRO A 38 -5.51 -0.18 8.11
CA PRO A 38 -6.54 -0.20 7.09
C PRO A 38 -7.91 -0.42 7.71
N THR A 39 -8.88 0.41 7.33
CA THR A 39 -10.30 0.28 7.73
C THR A 39 -11.12 -0.53 6.72
N ALA A 40 -10.51 -0.93 5.61
CA ALA A 40 -11.07 -1.82 4.59
C ALA A 40 -9.93 -2.70 4.04
N PRO A 41 -10.22 -3.79 3.30
CA PRO A 41 -9.19 -4.59 2.64
C PRO A 41 -8.29 -3.71 1.76
N MET A 42 -6.99 -3.71 2.07
CA MET A 42 -6.00 -2.87 1.40
C MET A 42 -4.79 -3.69 0.98
N CYS A 43 -4.18 -3.34 -0.15
CA CYS A 43 -2.97 -3.97 -0.66
C CYS A 43 -1.80 -2.98 -0.60
N TYR A 44 -0.63 -3.46 -0.19
CA TYR A 44 0.59 -2.68 -0.02
C TYR A 44 1.73 -3.33 -0.81
N ALA A 45 2.55 -2.54 -1.48
CA ALA A 45 3.84 -3.01 -1.99
C ALA A 45 4.83 -3.13 -0.82
N VAL A 46 5.53 -4.27 -0.76
CA VAL A 46 6.56 -4.55 0.24
C VAL A 46 7.91 -4.13 -0.33
N ILE A 47 8.55 -3.16 0.33
CA ILE A 47 9.77 -2.49 -0.16
C ILE A 47 10.92 -2.77 0.81
N PRO A 48 11.73 -3.82 0.58
CA PRO A 48 12.95 -4.04 1.34
C PRO A 48 14.11 -3.13 0.89
N ASP A 49 14.11 -2.69 -0.36
CA ASP A 49 15.14 -1.82 -0.92
C ASP A 49 14.53 -0.50 -1.42
N PRO A 50 14.87 0.67 -0.83
CA PRO A 50 14.29 1.95 -1.23
C PRO A 50 14.71 2.41 -2.63
N GLN A 51 15.70 1.76 -3.26
CA GLN A 51 16.17 2.04 -4.63
C GLN A 51 15.19 1.57 -5.70
N VAL A 52 14.39 0.53 -5.43
CA VAL A 52 13.41 0.06 -6.42
C VAL A 52 12.22 0.99 -6.56
N VAL A 53 12.05 1.93 -5.62
CA VAL A 53 10.94 2.89 -5.59
C VAL A 53 11.16 3.99 -6.62
N ASP A 54 10.45 3.87 -7.74
CA ASP A 54 10.39 4.86 -8.81
C ASP A 54 8.97 4.89 -9.40
N ASN A 55 8.67 5.91 -10.19
CA ASN A 55 7.44 5.95 -10.97
C ASN A 55 7.58 5.04 -12.20
N PRO A 56 6.75 3.99 -12.36
CA PRO A 56 6.86 3.07 -13.49
C PRO A 56 6.53 3.71 -14.84
N ASP A 57 5.77 4.80 -14.86
CA ASP A 57 5.34 5.48 -16.08
C ASP A 57 6.36 6.50 -16.56
N ILE A 58 7.05 7.17 -15.63
CA ILE A 58 8.00 8.26 -15.91
C ILE A 58 9.23 8.05 -15.06
N ARG A 59 10.37 7.73 -15.69
CA ARG A 59 11.64 7.61 -14.98
C ARG A 59 12.00 8.95 -14.34
N SER A 60 12.12 8.96 -13.03
CA SER A 60 12.55 10.14 -12.29
C SER A 60 13.99 9.94 -11.82
N TYR A 61 14.81 11.00 -11.86
CA TYR A 61 16.11 10.94 -11.20
C TYR A 61 15.87 10.94 -9.69
N GLN A 62 16.07 9.78 -9.07
CA GLN A 62 15.95 9.61 -7.62
C GLN A 62 17.31 9.82 -6.95
N PRO A 63 17.39 10.59 -5.85
CA PRO A 63 18.59 10.64 -5.03
C PRO A 63 18.92 9.24 -4.50
N TYR A 64 20.20 8.87 -4.53
CA TYR A 64 20.64 7.58 -3.97
C TYR A 64 20.29 7.49 -2.49
N VAL A 65 19.49 6.49 -2.14
CA VAL A 65 19.20 6.11 -0.76
C VAL A 65 20.03 4.89 -0.40
N TYR A 66 20.90 5.04 0.60
CA TYR A 66 21.70 3.93 1.12
C TYR A 66 20.94 3.20 2.23
N GLY A 67 21.06 1.87 2.25
CA GLY A 67 20.51 1.02 3.30
C GLY A 67 19.24 0.29 2.89
N LEU A 68 19.08 -0.93 3.42
CA LEU A 68 17.85 -1.71 3.29
C LEU A 68 16.84 -1.27 4.35
N CYS A 69 15.56 -1.45 4.04
CA CYS A 69 14.46 -1.23 4.96
C CYS A 69 14.29 -2.48 5.82
N ASP A 70 14.55 -2.37 7.12
CA ASP A 70 14.29 -3.43 8.09
C ASP A 70 13.53 -2.86 9.30
N PRO A 71 12.21 -3.11 9.44
CA PRO A 71 11.35 -3.91 8.55
C PRO A 71 11.12 -3.25 7.17
N PRO A 72 10.66 -4.02 6.16
CA PRO A 72 10.35 -3.47 4.84
C PRO A 72 9.34 -2.33 4.90
N ALA A 73 9.53 -1.29 4.09
CA ALA A 73 8.56 -0.21 3.97
C ALA A 73 7.31 -0.71 3.24
N LEU A 74 6.13 -0.21 3.61
CA LEU A 74 4.86 -0.57 3.00
C LEU A 74 4.26 0.63 2.29
N ILE A 75 4.07 0.53 0.97
CA ILE A 75 3.44 1.60 0.19
C ILE A 75 2.03 1.16 -0.20
N PRO A 76 0.96 1.84 0.26
CA PRO A 76 -0.40 1.49 -0.12
C PRO A 76 -0.58 1.62 -1.64
N LEU A 77 -1.18 0.60 -2.25
CA LEU A 77 -1.45 0.57 -3.68
C LEU A 77 -2.81 1.19 -3.98
N GLN A 78 -2.89 1.89 -5.11
CA GLN A 78 -4.14 2.43 -5.60
C GLN A 78 -5.08 1.31 -6.06
N LEU A 79 -6.26 1.22 -5.44
CA LEU A 79 -7.36 0.36 -5.90
C LEU A 79 -7.90 0.92 -7.23
N GLN A 80 -7.89 0.09 -8.27
CA GLN A 80 -8.47 0.40 -9.59
C GLN A 80 -9.90 -0.10 -9.73
N GLY A 81 -10.25 -1.18 -9.04
CA GLY A 81 -11.58 -1.77 -9.10
C GLY A 81 -11.73 -2.87 -8.05
N ILE A 82 -12.95 -3.06 -7.59
CA ILE A 82 -13.32 -4.11 -6.65
C ILE A 82 -14.67 -4.69 -7.05
N GLU A 83 -14.76 -6.00 -6.99
CA GLU A 83 -15.97 -6.78 -7.26
C GLU A 83 -16.21 -7.71 -6.09
N MET A 84 -17.47 -7.93 -5.75
CA MET A 84 -17.87 -8.84 -4.69
C MET A 84 -19.02 -9.71 -5.18
N GLU A 85 -18.84 -11.01 -5.05
CA GLU A 85 -19.86 -12.02 -5.33
C GLU A 85 -20.20 -12.72 -4.02
N VAL A 86 -21.50 -12.89 -3.77
CA VAL A 86 -22.01 -13.52 -2.55
C VAL A 86 -22.97 -14.64 -2.95
N GLU A 87 -22.59 -15.87 -2.64
CA GLU A 87 -23.42 -17.04 -2.82
C GLU A 87 -23.96 -17.50 -1.47
N CYS A 88 -25.27 -17.35 -1.26
CA CYS A 88 -25.92 -17.79 -0.02
C CYS A 88 -26.54 -19.18 -0.22
N CYS A 89 -26.19 -20.13 0.65
CA CYS A 89 -26.78 -21.46 0.70
C CYS A 89 -27.15 -21.80 2.15
N LEU A 90 -28.45 -21.92 2.43
CA LEU A 90 -29.00 -22.18 3.76
C LEU A 90 -28.51 -21.16 4.80
N ASP A 91 -27.65 -21.59 5.72
CA ASP A 91 -27.06 -20.84 6.82
C ASP A 91 -25.63 -20.38 6.52
N THR A 92 -25.10 -20.66 5.32
CA THR A 92 -23.74 -20.33 4.91
C THR A 92 -23.74 -19.34 3.75
N ALA A 93 -22.85 -18.35 3.79
CA ALA A 93 -22.57 -17.45 2.67
C ALA A 93 -21.11 -17.61 2.24
N PHE A 94 -20.88 -17.81 0.94
CA PHE A 94 -19.56 -17.76 0.32
C PHE A 94 -19.37 -16.37 -0.27
N VAL A 95 -18.35 -15.66 0.21
CA VAL A 95 -18.05 -14.29 -0.23
C VAL A 95 -16.74 -14.31 -1.01
N THR A 96 -16.80 -13.98 -2.29
CA THR A 96 -15.63 -13.82 -3.16
C THR A 96 -15.40 -12.34 -3.39
N VAL A 97 -14.22 -11.84 -3.02
CA VAL A 97 -13.81 -10.46 -3.29
C VAL A 97 -12.68 -10.46 -4.30
N THR A 98 -12.90 -9.82 -5.44
CA THR A 98 -11.89 -9.64 -6.49
C THR A 98 -11.49 -8.18 -6.51
N GLY A 99 -10.28 -7.88 -6.05
CA GLY A 99 -9.73 -6.53 -6.11
C GLY A 99 -8.61 -6.43 -7.14
N ARG A 100 -8.53 -5.27 -7.81
CA ARG A 100 -7.46 -4.92 -8.73
C ARG A 100 -6.73 -3.70 -8.21
N TRP A 101 -5.46 -3.85 -7.88
CA TRP A 101 -4.59 -2.76 -7.45
C TRP A 101 -3.51 -2.47 -8.49
N ARG A 102 -3.08 -1.22 -8.58
CA ARG A 102 -1.98 -0.80 -9.45
C ARG A 102 -0.69 -0.69 -8.64
N VAL A 103 0.35 -1.41 -9.06
CA VAL A 103 1.72 -1.16 -8.59
C VAL A 103 2.24 0.08 -9.31
N HIS A 104 2.22 1.23 -8.61
CA HIS A 104 2.61 2.53 -9.15
C HIS A 104 3.90 3.09 -8.55
N CYS A 105 4.57 2.32 -7.69
CA CYS A 105 5.66 2.80 -6.85
C CYS A 105 6.93 1.95 -6.94
N VAL A 106 7.03 1.10 -7.96
CA VAL A 106 8.19 0.25 -8.20
C VAL A 106 8.60 0.43 -9.65
N THR A 107 9.91 0.46 -9.88
CA THR A 107 10.51 0.56 -11.21
C THR A 107 9.96 -0.55 -12.11
N GLY A 108 9.55 -0.24 -13.34
CA GLY A 108 8.86 -1.19 -14.22
C GLY A 108 9.65 -2.46 -14.61
N SER A 109 10.97 -2.49 -14.38
CA SER A 109 11.82 -3.67 -14.58
C SER A 109 12.05 -4.50 -13.31
N SER A 110 11.47 -4.10 -12.19
CA SER A 110 11.66 -4.71 -10.88
C SER A 110 10.41 -5.45 -10.43
N LEU A 111 10.59 -6.44 -9.56
CA LEU A 111 9.52 -7.17 -8.90
C LEU A 111 9.39 -6.70 -7.45
N CYS A 112 8.18 -6.75 -6.91
CA CYS A 112 7.94 -6.55 -5.49
C CYS A 112 6.89 -7.53 -5.00
N ASP A 113 7.03 -7.95 -3.75
CA ASP A 113 5.96 -8.66 -3.06
C ASP A 113 4.83 -7.69 -2.70
N CYS A 114 3.62 -8.22 -2.58
CA CYS A 114 2.45 -7.47 -2.15
C CYS A 114 1.88 -8.09 -0.87
N GLN A 115 1.51 -7.24 0.07
CA GLN A 115 0.85 -7.64 1.31
C GLN A 115 -0.60 -7.15 1.30
N VAL A 116 -1.54 -8.07 1.43
CA VAL A 116 -2.96 -7.75 1.63
C VAL A 116 -3.25 -7.72 3.12
N ALA A 117 -3.76 -6.60 3.60
CA ALA A 117 -4.21 -6.43 4.97
C ALA A 117 -5.74 -6.38 4.99
N ILE A 118 -6.34 -7.29 5.75
CA ILE A 118 -7.78 -7.41 5.91
C ILE A 118 -8.09 -7.06 7.36
N PRO A 119 -8.81 -5.96 7.64
CA PRO A 119 -9.29 -5.69 8.99
C PRO A 119 -10.31 -6.77 9.38
N ILE A 120 -10.06 -7.44 10.50
CA ILE A 120 -10.96 -8.45 11.07
C ILE A 120 -11.40 -7.93 12.43
N GLY A 121 -12.67 -7.52 12.55
CA GLY A 121 -13.23 -6.93 13.76
C GLY A 121 -14.57 -6.23 13.49
N GLU A 122 -15.25 -5.76 14.54
CA GLU A 122 -16.40 -4.85 14.38
C GLU A 122 -15.91 -3.45 13.99
N GLN A 123 -16.65 -2.79 13.11
CA GLN A 123 -16.39 -1.42 12.65
C GLN A 123 -17.60 -0.53 12.96
#